data_AF-A0A9J7FF74-F1
#
_entry.id   AF-A0A9J7FF74-F1
#
_cell.length_a   1.000
_cell.length_b   1.000
_cell.length_c   1.000
_cell.angle_alpha   90.00
_cell.angle_beta   90.00
_cell.angle_gamma   90.00
#
_symmetry.space_group_name_H-M   'P 1'
#
loop_
_entity.id
_entity.type
_entity.pdbx_description
1 polymer ?
#
loop_
_entity_poly.entity_id
_entity_poly.type
_entity_poly.pdbx_seq_one_letter_code
_entity_poly.pdbx_strand_id
1 'polypeptide(L)'
;MSSVKPLVYAVIRFLREQSQMDAYTSDEQESLEVAIQCLETVFKISSEDTHLAVSQPLTEMFTNTVCKNDILPLSNSVPEDVGKADQLKDEGNNHMKEENYTAAVDCYTQAIELDPNNAVYYCNRLALTAMNKFEEAVTSYQKALDLDPENDSYKSNLKIAEQKLREVASPTGTGLSFDMASLINNPAFITMAASLMQNPQVQQLMSGMMTNAIGGPAAGVGGLTDLSSLIQAGQQFAQQIQQQNPELIEQLRNHIRSRSFSSSTEEHS
;
A
#
# COMPACT_ATOMS: atom_id res chain seq x y z
N MET A 1 -15.79 25.77 -34.71
CA MET A 1 -14.82 25.36 -35.77
C MET A 1 -13.38 25.83 -35.51
N SER A 2 -13.08 26.64 -34.49
CA SER A 2 -11.76 27.29 -34.30
C SER A 2 -10.65 26.44 -33.67
N SER A 3 -10.95 25.22 -33.19
CA SER A 3 -9.99 24.38 -32.43
C SER A 3 -9.49 23.14 -33.18
N VAL A 4 -10.04 22.83 -34.37
CA VAL A 4 -9.70 21.60 -35.11
C VAL A 4 -8.42 21.77 -35.92
N LYS A 5 -8.18 22.97 -36.47
CA LYS A 5 -7.00 23.23 -37.30
C LYS A 5 -5.67 23.09 -36.52
N PRO A 6 -5.53 23.61 -35.29
CA PRO A 6 -4.32 23.38 -34.49
C PRO A 6 -4.08 21.89 -34.19
N LEU A 7 -5.14 21.12 -33.94
CA LEU A 7 -5.02 19.68 -33.72
C LEU A 7 -4.53 18.95 -34.98
N VAL A 8 -5.15 19.22 -36.13
CA VAL A 8 -4.74 18.61 -37.40
C VAL A 8 -3.31 19.02 -37.78
N TYR A 9 -2.93 20.27 -37.52
CA TYR A 9 -1.56 20.75 -37.71
C TYR A 9 -0.56 19.99 -36.82
N ALA A 10 -0.91 19.75 -35.55
CA ALA A 10 -0.09 18.94 -34.64
C ALA A 10 0.08 17.49 -35.12
N VAL A 11 -0.98 16.88 -35.67
CA VAL A 11 -0.93 15.54 -36.29
C VAL A 11 -0.03 15.53 -37.53
N ILE A 12 -0.20 16.49 -38.44
CA ILE A 12 0.65 16.61 -39.63
C ILE A 12 2.13 16.75 -39.25
N ARG A 13 2.43 17.57 -38.23
CA ARG A 13 3.80 17.75 -37.74
C ARG A 13 4.38 16.45 -37.18
N PHE A 14 3.60 15.72 -36.39
CA PHE A 14 3.99 14.41 -35.88
C PHE A 14 4.29 13.42 -37.02
N LEU A 15 3.40 13.30 -38.01
CA LEU A 15 3.61 12.39 -39.15
C LEU A 15 4.86 12.77 -39.95
N ARG A 16 5.17 14.06 -40.11
CA ARG A 16 6.42 14.52 -40.73
C ARG A 16 7.66 14.16 -39.92
N GLU A 17 7.60 14.32 -38.60
CA GLU A 17 8.68 13.90 -37.70
C GLU A 17 8.92 12.38 -37.82
N GLN A 18 7.86 11.56 -37.89
CA GLN A 18 7.96 10.11 -38.10
C GLN A 18 8.53 9.75 -39.48
N SER A 19 8.17 10.48 -40.53
CA SER A 19 8.66 10.26 -41.90
C SER A 19 10.18 10.45 -42.04
N GLN A 20 10.78 11.27 -41.17
CA GLN A 20 12.23 11.52 -41.13
C GLN A 20 13.01 10.49 -40.30
N MET A 21 12.33 9.56 -39.62
CA MET A 21 12.99 8.50 -38.86
C MET A 21 13.31 7.32 -39.78
N ASP A 22 14.53 6.78 -39.71
CA ASP A 22 14.99 5.59 -40.45
C ASP A 22 14.33 4.26 -39.98
N ALA A 23 13.19 4.35 -39.29
CA ALA A 23 12.46 3.21 -38.76
C ALA A 23 11.44 2.60 -39.74
N TYR A 24 11.14 3.30 -40.84
CA TYR A 24 10.09 2.93 -41.79
C TYR A 24 10.67 2.47 -43.13
N THR A 25 10.02 1.49 -43.75
CA THR A 25 10.30 1.06 -45.11
C THR A 25 9.86 2.12 -46.14
N SER A 26 10.38 2.04 -47.36
CA SER A 26 10.04 2.98 -48.44
C SER A 26 8.53 3.07 -48.71
N ASP A 27 7.82 1.93 -48.66
CA ASP A 27 6.37 1.87 -48.91
C ASP A 27 5.58 2.52 -47.77
N GLU A 28 6.06 2.38 -46.53
CA GLU A 28 5.48 3.03 -45.35
C GLU A 28 5.72 4.55 -45.35
N GLN A 29 6.90 4.98 -45.80
CA GLN A 29 7.21 6.41 -45.98
C GLN A 29 6.30 7.05 -47.04
N GLU A 30 6.05 6.38 -48.17
CA GLU A 30 5.11 6.85 -49.20
C GLU A 30 3.68 6.95 -48.64
N SER A 31 3.26 5.93 -47.88
CA SER A 31 1.95 5.91 -47.23
C SER A 31 1.77 7.08 -46.24
N LEU A 32 2.83 7.42 -45.50
CA LEU A 32 2.85 8.52 -44.55
C LEU A 32 2.77 9.88 -45.24
N GLU A 33 3.50 10.04 -46.35
CA GLU A 33 3.46 11.24 -47.20
C GLU A 33 2.05 11.48 -47.77
N VAL A 34 1.39 10.41 -48.26
CA VAL A 34 0.02 10.48 -48.77
C VAL A 34 -0.97 10.88 -47.67
N ALA A 35 -0.79 10.35 -46.45
CA ALA A 35 -1.64 10.71 -45.31
C ALA A 35 -1.51 12.20 -44.94
N ILE A 36 -0.28 12.74 -44.95
CA ILE A 36 0.00 14.16 -44.73
C ILE A 36 -0.73 15.01 -45.78
N GLN A 37 -0.57 14.68 -47.07
CA GLN A 37 -1.19 15.44 -48.16
C GLN A 37 -2.73 15.40 -48.11
N CYS A 38 -3.32 14.27 -47.72
CA CYS A 38 -4.76 14.14 -47.51
C CYS A 38 -5.25 15.10 -46.42
N LEU A 39 -4.56 15.16 -45.28
CA LEU A 39 -4.92 16.04 -44.17
C LEU A 39 -4.74 17.52 -44.53
N GLU A 40 -3.64 17.88 -45.20
CA GLU A 40 -3.39 19.24 -45.70
C GLU A 40 -4.51 19.71 -46.65
N THR A 41 -4.91 18.84 -47.57
CA THR A 41 -5.94 19.14 -48.57
C THR A 41 -7.33 19.30 -47.94
N VAL A 42 -7.73 18.36 -47.07
CA VAL A 42 -9.08 18.36 -46.46
C VAL A 42 -9.25 19.55 -45.52
N PHE A 43 -8.23 19.86 -44.72
CA PHE A 43 -8.33 20.91 -43.70
C PHE A 43 -7.81 22.28 -44.15
N LYS A 44 -7.27 22.38 -45.38
CA LYS A 44 -6.65 23.57 -45.96
C LYS A 44 -5.58 24.13 -45.03
N ILE A 45 -4.59 23.30 -44.75
CA ILE A 45 -3.46 23.55 -43.86
C ILE A 45 -2.18 23.32 -44.66
N SER A 46 -1.17 24.17 -44.44
CA SER A 46 0.16 24.09 -45.04
C SER A 46 1.25 24.04 -43.97
N SER A 47 2.45 23.62 -44.33
CA SER A 47 3.67 23.72 -43.50
C SER A 47 3.94 25.15 -43.01
N GLU A 48 3.49 26.16 -43.75
CA GLU A 48 3.67 27.59 -43.45
C GLU A 48 2.73 28.13 -42.35
N ASP A 49 1.70 27.37 -41.96
CA ASP A 49 0.71 27.77 -40.96
C ASP A 49 1.23 27.67 -39.51
N THR A 50 2.41 28.24 -39.25
CA THR A 50 3.09 28.25 -37.94
C THR A 50 2.26 28.86 -36.81
N HIS A 51 1.27 29.70 -37.13
CA HIS A 51 0.29 30.24 -36.18
C HIS A 51 -0.62 29.16 -35.56
N LEU A 52 -0.72 27.98 -36.18
CA LEU A 52 -1.45 26.82 -35.67
C LEU A 52 -0.58 25.93 -34.77
N ALA A 53 0.71 26.24 -34.61
CA ALA A 53 1.61 25.45 -33.79
C ALA A 53 1.19 25.50 -32.31
N VAL A 54 1.14 24.32 -31.70
CA VAL A 54 0.87 24.13 -30.28
C VAL A 54 2.17 24.15 -29.49
N SER A 55 2.12 24.57 -28.22
CA SER A 55 3.29 24.78 -27.36
C SER A 55 4.03 23.50 -26.97
N GLN A 56 3.39 22.34 -27.08
CA GLN A 56 3.96 21.02 -26.77
C GLN A 56 3.70 20.06 -27.93
N PRO A 57 4.58 19.09 -28.19
CA PRO A 57 4.35 18.08 -29.22
C PRO A 57 3.12 17.22 -28.89
N LEU A 58 2.48 16.68 -29.93
CA LEU A 58 1.25 15.90 -29.80
C LEU A 58 1.43 14.69 -28.87
N THR A 59 2.60 14.06 -28.90
CA THR A 59 2.98 12.95 -28.01
C THR A 59 2.96 13.36 -26.55
N GLU A 60 3.51 14.52 -26.20
CA GLU A 60 3.53 15.04 -24.83
C GLU A 60 2.14 15.49 -24.37
N MET A 61 1.33 16.06 -25.27
CA MET A 61 -0.08 16.38 -24.97
C MET A 61 -0.91 15.12 -24.71
N PHE A 62 -0.66 14.06 -25.48
CA PHE A 62 -1.31 12.77 -25.30
C PHE A 62 -0.90 12.12 -23.98
N THR A 63 0.40 11.99 -23.70
CA THR A 63 0.89 11.40 -22.44
C THR A 63 0.41 12.19 -21.23
N ASN A 64 0.45 13.52 -21.27
CA ASN A 64 -0.04 14.35 -20.17
C ASN A 64 -1.54 14.19 -19.89
N THR A 65 -2.34 13.88 -20.91
CA THR A 65 -3.80 13.67 -20.75
C THR A 65 -4.09 12.25 -20.27
N VAL A 66 -3.40 11.26 -20.84
CA VAL A 66 -3.43 9.84 -20.44
C VAL A 66 -3.03 9.69 -18.97
N CYS A 67 -1.94 10.34 -18.53
CA CYS A 67 -1.48 10.29 -17.14
C CYS A 67 -2.35 11.07 -16.14
N LYS A 68 -3.18 12.03 -16.59
CA LYS A 68 -4.04 12.85 -15.71
C LYS A 68 -5.48 12.35 -15.60
N ASN A 69 -5.96 11.54 -16.54
CA ASN A 69 -7.37 11.13 -16.63
C ASN A 69 -7.59 9.62 -16.40
N ASP A 70 -6.62 8.87 -15.87
CA ASP A 70 -6.70 7.41 -15.66
C ASP A 70 -7.13 6.61 -16.91
N ILE A 71 -7.01 7.20 -18.12
CA ILE A 71 -7.10 6.46 -19.37
C ILE A 71 -5.72 5.87 -19.53
N LEU A 72 -5.56 4.64 -19.04
CA LEU A 72 -4.36 3.82 -19.16
C LEU A 72 -3.84 3.89 -20.59
N PRO A 73 -2.56 4.23 -20.81
CA PRO A 73 -1.98 4.10 -22.13
C PRO A 73 -2.09 2.64 -22.53
N LEU A 74 -2.78 2.39 -23.65
CA LEU A 74 -2.65 1.14 -24.38
C LEU A 74 -1.15 0.88 -24.54
N SER A 75 -0.73 -0.26 -24.03
CA SER A 75 0.65 -0.70 -23.87
C SER A 75 1.62 -0.15 -24.93
N ASN A 76 2.57 0.68 -24.50
CA ASN A 76 3.76 0.98 -25.29
C ASN A 76 4.85 -0.10 -25.10
N SER A 77 4.58 -1.21 -24.42
CA SER A 77 5.51 -2.33 -24.41
C SER A 77 5.49 -2.97 -25.80
N VAL A 78 6.64 -2.99 -26.47
CA VAL A 78 6.81 -3.72 -27.72
C VAL A 78 6.48 -5.19 -27.42
N PRO A 79 5.84 -5.96 -28.31
CA PRO A 79 5.54 -7.38 -28.06
C PRO A 79 6.76 -8.21 -27.63
N GLU A 80 7.97 -7.79 -28.02
CA GLU A 80 9.25 -8.34 -27.61
C GLU A 80 9.56 -8.07 -26.11
N ASP A 81 9.18 -6.91 -25.59
CA ASP A 81 9.35 -6.53 -24.18
C ASP A 81 8.40 -7.33 -23.26
N VAL A 82 7.19 -7.66 -23.73
CA VAL A 82 6.24 -8.52 -22.97
C VAL A 82 6.80 -9.93 -22.82
N GLY A 83 7.36 -10.50 -23.90
CA GLY A 83 7.99 -11.83 -23.84
C GLY A 83 9.20 -11.86 -22.90
N LYS A 84 9.97 -10.77 -22.86
CA LYS A 84 11.09 -10.63 -21.93
C LYS A 84 10.65 -10.42 -20.47
N ALA A 85 9.58 -9.65 -20.25
CA ALA A 85 8.98 -9.46 -18.93
C ALA A 85 8.49 -10.80 -18.33
N ASP A 86 7.88 -11.65 -19.17
CA ASP A 86 7.44 -12.98 -18.74
C ASP A 86 8.60 -13.92 -18.41
N GLN A 87 9.71 -13.86 -19.16
CA GLN A 87 10.93 -14.62 -18.83
C GLN A 87 11.50 -14.17 -17.47
N LEU A 88 11.56 -12.87 -17.21
CA LEU A 88 12.02 -12.33 -15.93
C LEU A 88 11.09 -12.75 -14.78
N LYS A 89 9.77 -12.79 -14.99
CA LYS A 89 8.83 -13.35 -14.02
C LYS A 89 9.14 -14.82 -13.73
N ASP A 90 9.39 -15.63 -14.75
CA ASP A 90 9.68 -17.05 -14.57
C ASP A 90 11.03 -17.29 -13.87
N GLU A 91 12.03 -16.45 -14.16
CA GLU A 91 13.32 -16.44 -13.45
C GLU A 91 13.14 -16.04 -11.97
N GLY A 92 12.35 -14.98 -11.70
CA GLY A 92 11.99 -14.59 -10.33
C GLY A 92 11.27 -15.71 -9.58
N ASN A 93 10.38 -16.46 -10.24
CA ASN A 93 9.71 -17.62 -9.66
C ASN A 93 10.68 -18.76 -9.32
N ASN A 94 11.76 -18.92 -10.10
CA ASN A 94 12.80 -19.90 -9.79
C ASN A 94 13.63 -19.46 -8.58
N HIS A 95 14.01 -18.19 -8.50
CA HIS A 95 14.68 -17.65 -7.31
C HIS A 95 13.81 -17.74 -6.06
N MET A 96 12.48 -17.61 -6.17
CA MET A 96 11.56 -17.88 -5.05
C MET A 96 11.65 -19.31 -4.54
N LYS A 97 11.79 -20.30 -5.43
CA LYS A 97 11.96 -21.72 -5.05
C LYS A 97 13.31 -22.00 -4.41
N GLU A 98 14.33 -21.22 -4.77
CA GLU A 98 15.67 -21.25 -4.18
C GLU A 98 15.77 -20.42 -2.89
N GLU A 99 14.66 -19.83 -2.42
CA GLU A 99 14.59 -18.91 -1.26
C GLU A 99 15.47 -17.65 -1.41
N ASN A 100 15.92 -17.35 -2.64
CA ASN A 100 16.66 -16.14 -2.95
C ASN A 100 15.69 -14.97 -3.22
N TYR A 101 15.08 -14.47 -2.16
CA TYR A 101 14.03 -13.46 -2.26
C TYR A 101 14.50 -12.13 -2.85
N THR A 102 15.76 -11.74 -2.63
CA THR A 102 16.32 -10.50 -3.18
C THR A 102 16.37 -10.56 -4.71
N ALA A 103 16.96 -11.62 -5.26
CA ALA A 103 17.03 -11.80 -6.70
C ALA A 103 15.63 -11.94 -7.33
N ALA A 104 14.70 -12.61 -6.64
CA ALA A 104 13.31 -12.69 -7.09
C ALA A 104 12.66 -11.30 -7.21
N VAL A 105 12.80 -10.44 -6.20
CA VAL A 105 12.28 -9.06 -6.23
C VAL A 105 12.89 -8.27 -7.39
N ASP A 106 14.20 -8.41 -7.63
CA ASP A 106 14.88 -7.70 -8.72
C ASP A 106 14.35 -8.14 -10.09
N CYS A 107 14.17 -9.44 -10.31
CA CYS A 107 13.57 -9.98 -11.53
C CYS A 107 12.15 -9.44 -11.76
N TYR A 108 11.29 -9.45 -10.73
CA TYR A 108 9.94 -8.90 -10.87
C TYR A 108 9.94 -7.39 -11.08
N THR A 109 10.89 -6.67 -10.49
CA THR A 109 11.02 -5.22 -10.69
C THR A 109 11.40 -4.90 -12.14
N GLN A 110 12.34 -5.64 -12.72
CA GLN A 110 12.66 -5.52 -14.14
C GLN A 110 11.48 -5.91 -15.04
N ALA A 111 10.71 -6.94 -14.67
CA ALA A 111 9.49 -7.29 -15.41
C ALA A 111 8.45 -6.16 -15.40
N ILE A 112 8.29 -5.47 -14.25
CA ILE A 112 7.41 -4.28 -14.13
C ILE A 112 7.92 -3.11 -14.96
N GLU A 113 9.23 -2.91 -15.06
CA GLU A 113 9.80 -1.85 -15.90
C GLU A 113 9.51 -2.07 -17.40
N LEU A 114 9.46 -3.34 -17.83
CA LEU A 114 9.16 -3.72 -19.22
C LEU A 114 7.66 -3.73 -19.51
N ASP A 115 6.85 -4.24 -18.59
CA ASP A 115 5.38 -4.22 -18.69
C ASP A 115 4.75 -3.84 -17.34
N PRO A 116 4.51 -2.53 -17.12
CA PRO A 116 3.99 -2.02 -15.87
C PRO A 116 2.49 -2.26 -15.69
N ASN A 117 1.81 -2.81 -16.68
CA ASN A 117 0.36 -3.02 -16.67
C ASN A 117 -0.04 -4.45 -16.28
N ASN A 118 0.93 -5.32 -16.01
CA ASN A 118 0.65 -6.69 -15.59
C ASN A 118 0.61 -6.81 -14.06
N ALA A 119 -0.61 -6.97 -13.52
CA ALA A 119 -0.86 -7.09 -12.07
C ALA A 119 -0.11 -8.27 -11.42
N VAL A 120 0.19 -9.32 -12.19
CA VAL A 120 0.87 -10.53 -11.68
C VAL A 120 2.27 -10.20 -11.21
N TYR A 121 3.01 -9.32 -11.89
CA TYR A 121 4.39 -8.99 -11.50
C TYR A 121 4.43 -8.27 -10.14
N TYR A 122 3.47 -7.38 -9.90
CA TYR A 122 3.32 -6.70 -8.61
C TYR A 122 2.90 -7.68 -7.50
N CYS A 123 2.00 -8.61 -7.78
CA CYS A 123 1.65 -9.66 -6.81
C CYS A 123 2.85 -10.57 -6.51
N ASN A 124 3.64 -10.95 -7.51
CA ASN A 124 4.78 -11.86 -7.34
C ASN A 124 5.93 -11.22 -6.55
N ARG A 125 6.00 -9.89 -6.46
CA ARG A 125 6.84 -9.17 -5.49
C ARG A 125 6.48 -9.45 -4.02
N LEU A 126 5.56 -10.38 -3.71
CA LEU A 126 5.35 -10.96 -2.38
C LEU A 126 6.64 -11.44 -1.71
N ALA A 127 7.68 -11.74 -2.48
CA ALA A 127 9.04 -11.97 -2.00
C ALA A 127 9.51 -10.92 -0.96
N LEU A 128 9.04 -9.67 -1.09
CA LEU A 128 9.26 -8.58 -0.12
C LEU A 128 8.77 -8.93 1.29
N THR A 129 7.67 -9.68 1.42
CA THR A 129 7.14 -10.13 2.72
C THR A 129 8.07 -11.13 3.41
N ALA A 130 8.76 -11.98 2.64
CA ALA A 130 9.78 -12.90 3.17
C ALA A 130 11.05 -12.16 3.61
N MET A 131 11.27 -10.95 3.07
CA MET A 131 12.36 -10.04 3.46
C MET A 131 11.97 -9.05 4.57
N ASN A 132 10.79 -9.20 5.20
CA ASN A 132 10.21 -8.26 6.18
C ASN A 132 9.98 -6.83 5.65
N LYS A 133 9.98 -6.63 4.33
CA LYS A 133 9.70 -5.34 3.68
C LYS A 133 8.19 -5.16 3.47
N PHE A 134 7.44 -5.12 4.58
CA PHE A 134 5.98 -5.12 4.52
C PHE A 134 5.38 -3.85 3.90
N GLU A 135 6.02 -2.68 4.07
CA GLU A 135 5.58 -1.41 3.45
C GLU A 135 5.62 -1.47 1.92
N GLU A 136 6.73 -1.96 1.36
CA GLU A 136 6.91 -2.14 -0.08
C GLU A 136 5.94 -3.21 -0.64
N ALA A 137 5.67 -4.26 0.14
CA ALA A 137 4.71 -5.31 -0.23
C ALA A 137 3.27 -4.77 -0.30
N VAL A 138 2.84 -3.99 0.70
CA VAL A 138 1.52 -3.33 0.71
C VAL A 138 1.36 -2.44 -0.53
N THR A 139 2.38 -1.62 -0.84
CA THR A 139 2.37 -0.76 -2.02
C THR A 139 2.23 -1.57 -3.31
N SER A 140 2.92 -2.72 -3.41
CA SER A 140 2.85 -3.60 -4.57
C SER A 140 1.46 -4.23 -4.72
N TYR A 141 0.83 -4.70 -3.64
CA TYR A 141 -0.52 -5.25 -3.69
C TYR A 141 -1.58 -4.20 -4.03
N GLN A 142 -1.44 -2.97 -3.51
CA GLN A 142 -2.34 -1.89 -3.88
C GLN A 142 -2.26 -1.64 -5.39
N LYS A 143 -1.05 -1.61 -5.95
CA LYS A 143 -0.87 -1.44 -7.39
C LYS A 143 -1.43 -2.61 -8.21
N ALA A 144 -1.31 -3.84 -7.72
CA ALA A 144 -1.92 -5.01 -8.34
C ALA A 144 -3.46 -4.92 -8.35
N LEU A 145 -4.06 -4.43 -7.26
CA LEU A 145 -5.51 -4.19 -7.17
C LEU A 145 -5.98 -3.00 -7.99
N ASP A 146 -5.15 -1.98 -8.20
CA ASP A 146 -5.47 -0.88 -9.12
C ASP A 146 -5.58 -1.39 -10.57
N LEU A 147 -4.83 -2.44 -10.92
CA LEU A 147 -4.84 -3.09 -12.24
C LEU A 147 -5.93 -4.17 -12.37
N ASP A 148 -6.16 -4.95 -11.30
CA ASP A 148 -7.21 -5.98 -11.24
C ASP A 148 -7.98 -5.90 -9.90
N PRO A 149 -9.00 -5.02 -9.80
CA PRO A 149 -9.72 -4.75 -8.55
C PRO A 149 -10.57 -5.91 -8.04
N GLU A 150 -10.95 -6.85 -8.92
CA GLU A 150 -11.83 -7.96 -8.58
C GLU A 150 -11.05 -9.20 -8.08
N ASN A 151 -9.71 -9.13 -8.05
CA ASN A 151 -8.88 -10.25 -7.64
C ASN A 151 -8.89 -10.50 -6.12
N ASP A 152 -9.61 -11.53 -5.68
CA ASP A 152 -9.69 -11.90 -4.26
C ASP A 152 -8.35 -12.31 -3.66
N SER A 153 -7.44 -12.88 -4.46
CA SER A 153 -6.09 -13.26 -3.99
C SER A 153 -5.31 -12.01 -3.58
N TYR A 154 -5.35 -10.95 -4.39
CA TYR A 154 -4.65 -9.71 -4.10
C TYR A 154 -5.23 -9.01 -2.87
N LYS A 155 -6.56 -9.01 -2.70
CA LYS A 155 -7.23 -8.48 -1.49
C LYS A 155 -6.80 -9.23 -0.23
N SER A 156 -6.79 -10.56 -0.30
CA SER A 156 -6.37 -11.41 0.81
C SER A 156 -4.90 -11.16 1.18
N ASN A 157 -4.02 -11.11 0.18
CA ASN A 157 -2.59 -10.91 0.41
C ASN A 157 -2.25 -9.50 0.90
N LEU A 158 -2.94 -8.47 0.41
CA LEU A 158 -2.85 -7.11 0.94
C LEU A 158 -3.14 -7.08 2.44
N LYS A 159 -4.27 -7.69 2.85
CA LYS A 159 -4.67 -7.75 4.26
C LYS A 159 -3.63 -8.45 5.13
N ILE A 160 -3.01 -9.52 4.64
CA ILE A 160 -1.93 -10.22 5.33
C ILE A 160 -0.70 -9.31 5.48
N ALA A 161 -0.31 -8.61 4.41
CA ALA A 161 0.83 -7.70 4.43
C ALA A 161 0.61 -6.52 5.39
N GLU A 162 -0.59 -5.93 5.40
CA GLU A 162 -0.97 -4.86 6.34
C GLU A 162 -0.98 -5.32 7.79
N GLN A 163 -1.45 -6.54 8.06
CA GLN A 163 -1.43 -7.11 9.40
C GLN A 163 0.02 -7.28 9.88
N LYS A 164 0.89 -7.88 9.06
CA LYS A 164 2.30 -8.05 9.39
C LYS A 164 3.01 -6.70 9.57
N LEU A 165 2.71 -5.71 8.74
CA LEU A 165 3.23 -4.35 8.90
C LEU A 165 2.84 -3.77 10.25
N ARG A 166 1.58 -3.94 10.68
CA ARG A 166 1.09 -3.49 11.99
C ARG A 166 1.78 -4.21 13.15
N GLU A 167 2.02 -5.51 13.01
CA GLU A 167 2.74 -6.33 14.00
C GLU A 167 4.18 -5.84 14.16
N VAL A 168 4.88 -5.51 13.06
CA VAL A 168 6.26 -4.99 13.10
C VAL A 168 6.34 -3.53 13.56
N ALA A 169 5.36 -2.70 13.21
CA ALA A 169 5.29 -1.30 13.62
C ALA A 169 4.95 -1.10 15.11
N SER A 170 4.56 -2.17 15.80
CA SER A 170 4.31 -2.15 17.25
C SER A 170 5.36 -2.96 18.04
N PRO A 171 6.68 -2.67 17.93
CA PRO A 171 7.69 -3.34 18.73
C PRO A 171 7.66 -2.89 20.20
N THR A 172 6.81 -1.92 20.55
CA THR A 172 6.48 -1.51 21.92
C THR A 172 5.01 -1.77 22.23
N GLY A 173 4.72 -3.00 22.60
CA GLY A 173 3.42 -3.40 23.12
C GLY A 173 3.52 -4.78 23.73
N THR A 174 4.29 -4.89 24.82
CA THR A 174 4.30 -6.03 25.76
C THR A 174 3.12 -6.98 25.59
N GLY A 175 3.27 -8.09 24.83
CA GLY A 175 2.49 -9.33 24.89
C GLY A 175 0.99 -9.29 25.20
N LEU A 176 0.31 -8.17 24.98
CA LEU A 176 -1.03 -7.83 25.43
C LEU A 176 -1.72 -7.11 24.27
N SER A 177 -1.87 -7.80 23.14
CA SER A 177 -2.99 -7.53 22.25
C SER A 177 -4.27 -7.96 23.00
N PHE A 178 -4.62 -7.21 24.03
CA PHE A 178 -5.97 -7.21 24.56
C PHE A 178 -6.82 -6.53 23.50
N ASP A 179 -7.43 -7.34 22.65
CA ASP A 179 -8.51 -6.87 21.81
C ASP A 179 -9.67 -6.43 22.72
N MET A 180 -9.71 -5.13 23.01
CA MET A 180 -10.74 -4.52 23.84
C MET A 180 -12.14 -4.81 23.30
N ALA A 181 -12.30 -4.98 21.97
CA ALA A 181 -13.59 -5.30 21.37
C ALA A 181 -14.07 -6.72 21.74
N SER A 182 -13.15 -7.67 21.87
CA SER A 182 -13.44 -9.03 22.33
C SER A 182 -13.73 -9.10 23.84
N LEU A 183 -13.11 -8.23 24.65
CA LEU A 183 -13.35 -8.17 26.09
C LEU A 183 -14.70 -7.53 26.44
N ILE A 184 -15.10 -6.47 25.73
CA ILE A 184 -16.39 -5.79 25.96
C ILE A 184 -17.56 -6.75 25.78
N ASN A 185 -17.43 -7.75 24.89
CA ASN A 185 -18.46 -8.76 24.66
C ASN A 185 -18.30 -10.02 25.53
N ASN A 186 -17.30 -10.10 26.40
CA ASN A 186 -17.11 -11.26 27.27
C ASN A 186 -17.91 -11.10 28.58
N PRO A 187 -18.91 -11.95 28.85
CA PRO A 187 -19.76 -11.83 30.03
C PRO A 187 -19.00 -11.96 31.36
N ALA A 188 -17.91 -12.72 31.40
CA ALA A 188 -17.06 -12.82 32.60
C ALA A 188 -16.33 -11.50 32.87
N PHE A 189 -15.86 -10.83 31.81
CA PHE A 189 -15.22 -9.52 31.91
C PHE A 189 -16.23 -8.43 32.27
N ILE A 190 -17.42 -8.42 31.67
CA ILE A 190 -18.52 -7.49 32.03
C ILE A 190 -18.88 -7.65 33.52
N THR A 191 -18.98 -8.88 34.00
CA THR A 191 -19.33 -9.17 35.41
C THR A 191 -18.21 -8.70 36.35
N MET A 192 -16.95 -8.93 35.97
CA MET A 192 -15.79 -8.46 36.74
C MET A 192 -15.71 -6.92 36.77
N ALA A 193 -15.90 -6.26 35.62
CA ALA A 193 -15.95 -4.81 35.51
C ALA A 193 -17.11 -4.21 36.32
N ALA A 194 -18.29 -4.84 36.29
CA ALA A 194 -19.44 -4.45 37.10
C ALA A 194 -19.17 -4.62 38.61
N SER A 195 -18.47 -5.68 39.01
CA SER A 195 -18.08 -5.94 40.40
C SER A 195 -17.06 -4.91 40.89
N LEU A 196 -16.11 -4.53 40.02
CA LEU A 196 -15.15 -3.47 40.30
C LEU A 196 -15.83 -2.09 40.39
N MET A 197 -16.80 -1.78 39.53
CA MET A 197 -17.57 -0.54 39.63
C MET A 197 -18.46 -0.46 40.88
N GLN A 198 -18.83 -1.60 41.47
CA GLN A 198 -19.53 -1.66 42.75
C GLN A 198 -18.58 -1.55 43.95
N ASN A 199 -17.25 -1.59 43.73
CA ASN A 199 -16.28 -1.45 44.81
C ASN A 199 -16.11 0.03 45.20
N PRO A 200 -16.38 0.40 46.47
CA PRO A 200 -16.28 1.79 46.93
C PRO A 200 -14.88 2.41 46.76
N GLN A 201 -13.83 1.58 46.81
CA GLN A 201 -12.45 2.04 46.65
C GLN A 201 -12.14 2.42 45.19
N VAL A 202 -12.71 1.65 44.25
CA VAL A 202 -12.58 1.94 42.80
C VAL A 202 -13.40 3.17 42.44
N GLN A 203 -14.58 3.35 43.03
CA GLN A 203 -15.37 4.58 42.88
C GLN A 203 -14.65 5.82 43.44
N GLN A 204 -13.95 5.69 44.57
CA GLN A 204 -13.13 6.78 45.12
C GLN A 204 -11.94 7.11 44.23
N LEU A 205 -11.26 6.11 43.68
CA LEU A 205 -10.16 6.29 42.72
C LEU A 205 -10.63 6.99 41.44
N MET A 206 -11.76 6.55 40.89
CA MET A 206 -12.36 7.14 39.67
C MET A 206 -12.86 8.57 39.92
N SER A 207 -13.44 8.82 41.09
CA SER A 207 -13.84 10.16 41.52
C SER A 207 -12.61 11.08 41.65
N GLY A 208 -11.50 10.62 42.24
CA GLY A 208 -10.25 11.39 42.31
C GLY A 208 -9.69 11.75 40.93
N MET A 209 -9.78 10.83 39.98
CA MET A 209 -9.34 11.06 38.60
C MET A 209 -10.26 12.02 37.82
N MET A 210 -11.60 11.90 37.98
CA MET A 210 -12.55 12.87 37.40
C MET A 210 -12.44 14.25 38.04
N THR A 211 -12.10 14.34 39.33
CA THR A 211 -11.93 15.62 40.02
C THR A 211 -10.70 16.38 39.49
N ASN A 212 -9.64 15.67 39.11
CA ASN A 212 -8.49 16.26 38.40
C ASN A 212 -8.75 16.57 36.93
N ALA A 213 -9.79 15.99 36.32
CA ALA A 213 -10.18 16.27 34.92
C ALA A 213 -11.23 17.39 34.79
N ILE A 214 -12.01 17.68 35.84
CA ILE A 214 -13.15 18.61 35.82
C ILE A 214 -13.00 19.64 36.96
N GLY A 215 -11.82 20.22 37.10
CA GLY A 215 -11.45 21.06 38.24
C GLY A 215 -10.69 22.34 37.90
N GLY A 216 -11.18 23.16 36.97
CA GLY A 216 -10.75 24.55 36.83
C GLY A 216 -10.94 25.16 35.43
N PRO A 217 -11.39 26.43 35.30
CA PRO A 217 -11.55 27.07 34.00
C PRO A 217 -10.17 27.49 33.47
N ALA A 218 -9.93 27.18 32.19
CA ALA A 218 -8.78 27.59 31.36
C ALA A 218 -7.46 26.81 31.50
N ALA A 219 -7.36 25.70 30.76
CA ALA A 219 -6.18 25.21 30.01
C ALA A 219 -6.60 23.87 29.37
N GLY A 220 -6.57 23.68 28.05
CA GLY A 220 -5.33 23.62 27.29
C GLY A 220 -4.67 22.26 27.51
N VAL A 221 -4.88 21.32 26.57
CA VAL A 221 -4.20 20.02 26.40
C VAL A 221 -2.96 19.84 27.29
N GLY A 222 -3.08 19.06 28.37
CA GLY A 222 -1.94 18.73 29.23
C GLY A 222 -2.34 17.99 30.50
N GLY A 223 -2.29 16.66 30.49
CA GLY A 223 -2.65 15.87 31.67
C GLY A 223 -2.46 14.35 31.56
N LEU A 224 -1.44 13.89 30.82
CA LEU A 224 -0.90 12.52 30.92
C LEU A 224 0.58 12.56 31.36
N THR A 225 0.97 13.57 32.12
CA THR A 225 2.40 13.82 32.44
C THR A 225 2.91 13.10 33.68
N ASP A 226 2.09 12.41 34.46
CA ASP A 226 2.57 11.76 35.69
C ASP A 226 2.54 10.22 35.58
N LEU A 227 3.54 9.69 34.86
CA LEU A 227 3.83 8.26 34.78
C LEU A 227 3.96 7.63 36.18
N SER A 228 4.42 8.40 37.17
CA SER A 228 4.52 8.04 38.59
C SER A 228 3.16 7.67 39.19
N SER A 229 2.12 8.47 38.95
CA SER A 229 0.78 8.22 39.49
C SER A 229 0.11 7.03 38.81
N LEU A 230 0.40 6.82 37.51
CA LEU A 230 -0.08 5.66 36.77
C LEU A 230 0.58 4.36 37.26
N ILE A 231 1.89 4.38 37.50
CA ILE A 231 2.64 3.25 38.07
C ILE A 231 2.11 2.92 39.47
N GLN A 232 1.88 3.94 40.31
CA GLN A 232 1.38 3.75 41.66
C GLN A 232 -0.04 3.18 41.69
N ALA A 233 -0.92 3.67 40.82
CA ALA A 233 -2.25 3.11 40.64
C ALA A 233 -2.20 1.66 40.14
N GLY A 234 -1.31 1.35 39.19
CA GLY A 234 -1.07 -0.01 38.71
C GLY A 234 -0.58 -0.96 39.81
N GLN A 235 0.30 -0.49 40.70
CA GLN A 235 0.78 -1.27 41.85
C GLN A 235 -0.32 -1.54 42.88
N GLN A 236 -1.14 -0.55 43.22
CA GLN A 236 -2.26 -0.73 44.14
C GLN A 236 -3.31 -1.69 43.59
N PHE A 237 -3.61 -1.57 42.30
CA PHE A 237 -4.53 -2.48 41.62
C PHE A 237 -4.02 -3.93 41.61
N ALA A 238 -2.73 -4.13 41.30
CA ALA A 238 -2.11 -5.46 41.35
C ALA A 238 -2.18 -6.08 42.75
N GLN A 239 -1.93 -5.30 43.80
CA GLN A 239 -2.05 -5.76 45.19
C GLN A 239 -3.49 -6.16 45.56
N GLN A 240 -4.48 -5.40 45.09
CA GLN A 240 -5.89 -5.69 45.37
C GLN A 240 -6.38 -6.95 44.66
N ILE A 241 -5.99 -7.15 43.39
CA ILE A 241 -6.30 -8.39 42.66
C ILE A 241 -5.65 -9.59 43.36
N GLN A 242 -4.41 -9.46 43.83
CA GLN A 242 -3.70 -10.53 44.52
C GLN A 242 -4.39 -10.96 45.83
N GLN A 243 -5.08 -10.05 46.52
CA GLN A 243 -5.82 -10.36 47.74
C GLN A 243 -7.21 -10.96 47.47
N GLN A 244 -7.90 -10.46 46.44
CA GLN A 244 -9.29 -10.86 46.18
C GLN A 244 -9.42 -12.07 45.25
N ASN A 245 -8.46 -12.31 44.37
CA ASN A 245 -8.55 -13.37 43.37
C ASN A 245 -7.17 -13.95 43.02
N PRO A 246 -6.55 -14.72 43.94
CA PRO A 246 -5.20 -15.28 43.75
C PRO A 246 -5.14 -16.27 42.56
N GLU A 247 -6.23 -17.00 42.28
CA GLU A 247 -6.30 -17.92 41.15
C GLU A 247 -6.20 -17.19 39.79
N LEU A 248 -6.74 -15.98 39.68
CA LEU A 248 -6.66 -15.18 38.46
C LEU A 248 -5.22 -14.75 38.17
N ILE A 249 -4.46 -14.39 39.22
CA ILE A 249 -3.03 -14.07 39.12
C ILE A 249 -2.23 -15.32 38.72
N GLU A 250 -2.56 -16.48 39.29
CA GLU A 250 -1.93 -17.75 38.94
C GLU A 250 -2.21 -18.12 37.46
N GLN A 251 -3.44 -17.94 37.00
CA GLN A 251 -3.84 -18.15 35.61
C GLN A 251 -3.13 -17.18 34.66
N LEU A 252 -3.10 -15.88 34.97
CA LEU A 252 -2.34 -14.88 34.21
C LEU A 252 -0.84 -15.20 34.17
N ARG A 253 -0.25 -15.59 35.31
CA ARG A 253 1.17 -15.98 35.41
C ARG A 253 1.46 -17.22 34.56
N ASN A 254 0.61 -18.23 34.61
CA ASN A 254 0.75 -19.44 33.81
C ASN A 254 0.57 -19.16 32.32
N HIS A 255 -0.31 -18.23 31.96
CA HIS A 255 -0.54 -17.80 30.57
C HIS A 255 0.64 -17.00 29.99
N ILE A 256 1.29 -16.17 30.81
CA ILE A 256 2.54 -15.49 30.43
C ILE A 256 3.68 -16.52 30.28
N ARG A 257 3.78 -17.47 31.22
CA ARG A 257 4.84 -18.49 31.23
C ARG A 257 4.74 -19.48 30.06
N SER A 258 3.53 -19.89 29.69
CA SER A 258 3.29 -20.77 28.55
C SER A 258 3.59 -20.09 27.21
N ARG A 259 3.34 -18.77 27.08
CA ARG A 259 3.74 -18.00 25.89
C ARG A 259 5.25 -17.82 25.77
N SER A 260 5.98 -17.65 26.88
CA SER A 260 7.46 -17.55 26.84
C SER A 260 8.18 -18.86 26.49
N PHE A 261 7.50 -20.02 26.52
CA PHE A 261 8.07 -21.30 26.12
C PHE A 261 7.73 -21.71 24.68
N SER A 262 6.70 -21.10 24.07
CA SER A 262 6.32 -21.37 22.68
C SER A 262 7.18 -20.65 21.64
N SER A 263 8.10 -19.78 22.05
CA SER A 263 9.03 -19.06 21.15
C SER A 263 10.42 -19.73 21.03
N SER A 264 10.61 -20.94 21.57
CA SER A 264 11.93 -21.58 21.66
C SER A 264 12.01 -22.99 21.10
N THR A 265 10.99 -23.47 20.38
CA THR A 265 11.01 -24.82 19.76
C THR A 265 10.52 -24.80 18.32
N GLU A 266 11.20 -24.07 17.44
CA GLU A 266 11.24 -24.37 15.99
C GLU A 266 12.64 -24.03 15.46
N GLU A 267 13.66 -24.74 15.97
CA GLU A 267 14.91 -24.94 15.24
C GLU A 267 15.28 -26.42 15.39
N HIS A 268 15.50 -27.06 14.24
CA HIS A 268 15.84 -28.47 14.00
C HIS A 268 14.68 -29.47 13.90
N SER A 269 14.20 -29.65 12.68
CA SER A 269 14.30 -30.93 11.94
C SER A 269 14.19 -30.69 10.44
#